data_AF-A0A7X9KN27-F1
#
_entry.id   AF-A0A7X9KN27-F1
#
_cell.length_a   1.000
_cell.length_b   1.000
_cell.length_c   1.000
_cell.angle_alpha   90.00
_cell.angle_beta   90.00
_cell.angle_gamma   90.00
#
_symmetry.space_group_name_H-M   'P 1'
#
loop_
_entity.id
_entity.type
_entity.pdbx_description
1 polymer ?
#
loop_
_entity_poly.entity_id
_entity_poly.type
_entity_poly.pdbx_seq_one_letter_code
_entity_poly.pdbx_strand_id
1 'polypeptide(L)'
;MGDREATIGDLRARLWNQEAKIGELESLLAAHIAASAPPEPDLVAGEAALGEKVRFNDLTVIEGIGPKIADLLHANGHIRTWWELHHTDVAILRRLIDEAGSSAQLHDPSSWPQQAGLLARGQWHEFTALVDRLRGGTRGQ
;
A
#
# COMPACT_ATOMS: atom_id res chain seq x y z
N MET A 1 34.31 -22.03 26.72
CA MET A 1 32.89 -21.65 26.93
C MET A 1 32.71 -20.13 26.92
N GLY A 2 33.49 -19.37 27.70
CA GLY A 2 33.31 -17.91 27.85
C GLY A 2 33.47 -17.03 26.59
N ASP A 3 34.41 -17.35 25.70
CA ASP A 3 34.64 -16.53 24.49
C ASP A 3 33.48 -16.62 23.46
N ARG A 4 32.85 -17.80 23.37
CA ARG A 4 31.67 -18.04 22.54
C ARG A 4 30.42 -17.36 23.11
N GLU A 5 30.30 -17.31 24.43
CA GLU A 5 29.20 -16.63 25.13
C GLU A 5 29.29 -15.11 24.98
N ALA A 6 30.51 -14.55 25.10
CA ALA A 6 30.78 -13.14 24.83
C ALA A 6 30.44 -12.77 23.37
N THR A 7 30.91 -13.57 22.40
CA THR A 7 30.60 -13.36 20.98
C THR A 7 29.09 -13.39 20.70
N ILE A 8 28.34 -14.32 21.32
CA ILE A 8 26.88 -14.38 21.18
C ILE A 8 26.21 -13.15 21.80
N GLY A 9 26.70 -12.67 22.94
CA GLY A 9 26.24 -11.44 23.58
C GLY A 9 26.39 -10.23 22.67
N ASP A 10 27.56 -10.04 22.09
CA ASP A 10 27.85 -8.93 21.17
C ASP A 10 26.98 -8.98 19.91
N LEU A 11 26.77 -10.18 19.34
CA LEU A 11 25.90 -10.35 18.18
C LEU A 11 24.44 -10.00 18.49
N ARG A 12 23.92 -10.38 19.67
CA ARG A 12 22.57 -10.02 20.11
C ARG A 12 22.42 -8.51 20.29
N ALA A 13 23.40 -7.85 20.90
CA ALA A 13 23.40 -6.41 21.07
C ALA A 13 23.41 -5.68 19.71
N ARG A 14 24.21 -6.17 18.75
CA ARG A 14 24.25 -5.63 17.38
C ARG A 14 22.93 -5.82 16.65
N LEU A 15 22.31 -7.00 16.75
CA LEU A 15 21.01 -7.27 16.14
C LEU A 15 19.94 -6.32 16.69
N TRP A 16 19.86 -6.19 18.02
CA TRP A 16 18.91 -5.28 18.65
C TRP A 16 19.12 -3.82 18.22
N ASN A 17 20.38 -3.36 18.13
CA ASN A 17 20.67 -2.02 17.63
C ASN A 17 20.27 -1.84 16.16
N GLN A 18 20.41 -2.87 15.32
CA GLN A 18 19.95 -2.83 13.94
C GLN A 18 18.42 -2.81 13.84
N GLU A 19 17.73 -3.62 14.63
CA GLU A 19 16.25 -3.62 14.71
C GLU A 19 15.73 -2.25 15.14
N ALA A 20 16.35 -1.62 16.14
CA ALA A 20 16.02 -0.27 16.57
C ALA A 20 16.24 0.76 15.44
N LYS A 21 17.35 0.65 14.70
CA LYS A 21 17.64 1.55 13.59
C LYS A 21 16.67 1.38 12.42
N ILE A 22 16.25 0.14 12.13
CA ILE A 22 15.23 -0.14 11.12
C ILE A 22 13.92 0.56 11.50
N GLY A 23 13.46 0.41 12.74
CA GLY A 23 12.24 1.08 13.19
C GLY A 23 12.31 2.61 13.11
N GLU A 24 13.48 3.20 13.42
CA GLU A 24 13.69 4.65 13.23
C GLU A 24 13.60 5.06 11.74
N LEU A 25 14.24 4.30 10.84
CA LEU A 25 14.21 4.59 9.41
C LEU A 25 12.81 4.42 8.81
N GLU A 26 12.07 3.40 9.24
CA GLU A 26 10.67 3.20 8.85
C GLU A 26 9.78 4.36 9.31
N SER A 27 9.98 4.85 10.53
CA SER A 27 9.25 6.01 11.05
C SER A 27 9.59 7.28 10.27
N LEU A 28 10.87 7.52 9.94
CA LEU A 28 11.29 8.65 9.13
C LEU A 28 10.74 8.58 7.70
N LEU A 29 10.73 7.38 7.11
CA LEU A 29 10.14 7.15 5.78
C LEU A 29 8.63 7.44 5.79
N ALA A 30 7.91 6.93 6.79
CA ALA A 30 6.47 7.19 6.94
C ALA A 30 6.18 8.69 7.10
N ALA A 31 6.96 9.40 7.92
CA ALA A 31 6.83 10.84 8.08
C ALA A 31 7.13 11.61 6.79
N HIS A 32 8.15 11.18 6.02
CA HIS A 32 8.46 11.76 4.72
C HIS A 32 7.34 11.55 3.70
N ILE A 33 6.81 10.32 3.61
CA ILE A 33 5.69 10.00 2.73
C ILE A 33 4.48 10.87 3.09
N ALA A 34 4.10 10.92 4.38
CA ALA A 34 3.00 11.76 4.83
C ALA A 34 3.21 13.26 4.52
N ALA A 35 4.42 13.77 4.71
CA ALA A 35 4.74 15.17 4.41
C ALA A 35 4.76 15.50 2.90
N SER A 36 5.02 14.50 2.05
CA SER A 36 5.00 14.64 0.59
C SER A 36 3.61 14.48 -0.04
N ALA A 37 2.59 14.20 0.77
CA ALA A 37 1.23 13.97 0.27
C ALA A 37 0.70 15.17 -0.52
N PRO A 38 0.05 14.95 -1.67
CA PRO A 38 -0.64 16.01 -2.38
C PRO A 38 -1.78 16.60 -1.51
N PRO A 39 -2.26 17.80 -1.83
CA PRO A 39 -3.47 18.34 -1.22
C PRO A 39 -4.64 17.36 -1.34
N GLU A 40 -5.55 17.39 -0.36
CA GLU A 40 -6.75 16.55 -0.39
C GLU A 40 -7.53 16.79 -1.70
N PRO A 41 -7.86 15.73 -2.46
CA PRO A 41 -8.49 15.87 -3.75
C PRO A 41 -9.97 16.27 -3.61
N ASP A 42 -10.51 16.91 -4.65
CA ASP A 42 -11.93 17.27 -4.70
C ASP A 42 -12.80 16.01 -4.85
N LEU A 43 -13.40 15.56 -3.75
CA LEU A 43 -14.26 14.39 -3.70
C LEU A 43 -15.59 14.58 -4.45
N VAL A 44 -16.06 15.83 -4.64
CA VAL A 44 -17.27 16.11 -5.43
C VAL A 44 -16.98 15.86 -6.91
N ALA A 45 -15.81 16.29 -7.38
CA ALA A 45 -15.35 15.95 -8.72
C ALA A 45 -15.15 14.43 -8.89
N GLY A 46 -14.68 13.75 -7.84
CA GLY A 46 -14.59 12.28 -7.81
C GLY A 46 -15.94 11.61 -7.94
N GLU A 47 -16.94 12.02 -7.14
CA GLU A 47 -18.30 11.48 -7.22
C GLU A 47 -18.92 11.70 -8.61
N ALA A 48 -18.70 12.86 -9.22
CA ALA A 48 -19.16 13.15 -10.59
C ALA A 48 -18.49 12.25 -11.65
N ALA A 49 -17.21 11.93 -11.49
CA ALA A 49 -16.45 11.13 -12.45
C ALA A 49 -16.69 9.61 -12.31
N LEU A 50 -16.89 9.12 -11.08
CA LEU A 50 -17.12 7.69 -10.80
C LEU A 50 -18.62 7.33 -10.80
N GLY A 51 -19.51 8.31 -10.61
CA GLY A 51 -20.96 8.10 -10.51
C GLY A 51 -21.41 7.53 -9.17
N GLU A 52 -20.53 7.49 -8.17
CA GLU A 52 -20.81 7.03 -6.81
C GLU A 52 -20.07 7.86 -5.76
N LYS A 53 -20.58 7.86 -4.54
CA LYS A 53 -19.99 8.64 -3.45
C LYS A 53 -18.62 8.09 -3.07
N VAL A 54 -17.59 8.91 -3.27
CA VAL A 54 -16.20 8.59 -2.90
C VAL A 54 -15.92 9.05 -1.48
N ARG A 55 -15.26 8.19 -0.69
CA ARG A 55 -14.70 8.56 0.62
C ARG A 55 -13.19 8.71 0.49
N PHE A 56 -12.66 9.78 1.06
CA PHE A 56 -11.21 10.01 1.03
C PHE A 56 -10.46 8.84 1.67
N ASN A 57 -9.41 8.37 0.98
CA ASN A 57 -8.60 7.22 1.38
C ASN A 57 -9.33 5.87 1.47
N ASP A 58 -10.52 5.74 0.90
CA ASP A 58 -11.17 4.44 0.78
C ASP A 58 -10.44 3.59 -0.28
N LEU A 59 -9.68 2.59 0.18
CA LEU A 59 -8.92 1.71 -0.70
C LEU A 59 -9.83 0.83 -1.57
N THR A 60 -11.10 0.65 -1.20
CA THR A 60 -12.04 -0.20 -1.95
C THR A 60 -12.46 0.40 -3.29
N VAL A 61 -12.16 1.68 -3.52
CA VAL A 61 -12.35 2.36 -4.82
C VAL A 61 -11.38 1.81 -5.88
N ILE A 62 -10.23 1.27 -5.47
CA ILE A 62 -9.19 0.77 -6.38
C ILE A 62 -9.61 -0.58 -6.97
N GLU A 63 -9.54 -0.70 -8.29
CA GLU A 63 -9.86 -1.94 -8.99
C GLU A 63 -8.95 -3.07 -8.53
N GLY A 64 -9.56 -4.15 -8.03
CA GLY A 64 -8.88 -5.32 -7.49
C GLY A 64 -8.74 -5.32 -5.96
N ILE A 65 -9.06 -4.23 -5.27
CA ILE A 65 -9.09 -4.15 -3.80
C ILE A 65 -10.54 -4.24 -3.31
N GLY A 66 -10.95 -5.43 -2.85
CA GLY A 66 -12.20 -5.59 -2.12
C GLY A 66 -12.05 -5.30 -0.62
N PRO A 67 -13.15 -5.29 0.16
CA PRO A 67 -13.12 -4.99 1.60
C PRO A 67 -12.12 -5.85 2.39
N LYS A 68 -12.02 -7.14 2.09
CA LYS A 68 -11.07 -8.05 2.74
C LYS A 68 -9.60 -7.68 2.49
N ILE A 69 -9.28 -7.22 1.28
CA ILE A 69 -7.93 -6.79 0.94
C ILE A 69 -7.64 -5.43 1.59
N ALA A 70 -8.60 -4.51 1.58
CA ALA A 70 -8.46 -3.24 2.27
C ALA A 70 -8.19 -3.45 3.77
N ASP A 71 -8.97 -4.31 4.44
CA ASP A 71 -8.76 -4.67 5.84
C ASP A 71 -7.37 -5.27 6.09
N LEU A 72 -6.91 -6.14 5.19
CA LEU A 72 -5.57 -6.72 5.26
C LEU A 72 -4.46 -5.66 5.13
N LEU A 73 -4.58 -4.74 4.17
CA LEU A 73 -3.60 -3.67 3.96
C LEU A 73 -3.56 -2.72 5.17
N HIS A 74 -4.72 -2.44 5.78
CA HIS A 74 -4.81 -1.67 7.02
C HIS A 74 -4.14 -2.38 8.20
N ALA A 75 -4.43 -3.66 8.39
CA ALA A 75 -4.01 -4.42 9.57
C ALA A 75 -2.54 -4.81 9.52
N ASN A 76 -2.08 -5.34 8.38
CA ASN A 76 -0.76 -5.97 8.26
C ASN A 76 0.25 -5.08 7.51
N GLY A 77 -0.22 -4.27 6.56
CA GLY A 77 0.63 -3.33 5.83
C GLY A 77 0.75 -1.96 6.48
N HIS A 78 -0.13 -1.63 7.42
CA HIS A 78 -0.32 -0.27 7.96
C HIS A 78 -0.57 0.79 6.88
N ILE A 79 -1.09 0.37 5.71
CA ILE A 79 -1.38 1.24 4.57
C ILE A 79 -2.82 1.70 4.68
N ARG A 80 -3.06 2.96 5.05
CA ARG A 80 -4.40 3.53 5.32
C ARG A 80 -4.82 4.62 4.35
N THR A 81 -3.91 5.07 3.50
CA THR A 81 -4.15 6.17 2.58
C THR A 81 -3.82 5.78 1.15
N TRP A 82 -4.43 6.47 0.18
CA TRP A 82 -4.07 6.33 -1.22
C TRP A 82 -2.60 6.71 -1.46
N TRP A 83 -2.08 7.68 -0.71
CA TRP A 83 -0.69 8.12 -0.84
C TRP A 83 0.33 7.12 -0.30
N GLU A 84 0.03 6.48 0.84
CA GLU A 84 0.84 5.37 1.35
C GLU A 84 0.83 4.21 0.37
N LEU A 85 -0.34 3.80 -0.14
CA LEU A 85 -0.44 2.69 -1.10
C LEU A 85 0.32 3.00 -2.41
N HIS A 86 0.33 4.26 -2.83
CA HIS A 86 1.11 4.71 -3.99
C HIS A 86 2.62 4.50 -3.81
N HIS A 87 3.13 4.64 -2.58
CA HIS A 87 4.54 4.47 -2.25
C HIS A 87 4.91 3.05 -1.83
N THR A 88 3.94 2.15 -1.70
CA THR A 88 4.20 0.76 -1.37
C THR A 88 4.66 -0.01 -2.61
N ASP A 89 5.82 -0.65 -2.51
CA ASP A 89 6.31 -1.54 -3.54
C ASP A 89 5.36 -2.72 -3.78
N VAL A 90 5.13 -3.04 -5.06
CA VAL A 90 4.31 -4.19 -5.48
C VAL A 90 4.80 -5.50 -4.86
N ALA A 91 6.10 -5.65 -4.64
CA ALA A 91 6.68 -6.82 -3.99
C ALA A 91 6.24 -6.95 -2.52
N ILE A 92 6.10 -5.84 -1.80
CA ILE A 92 5.60 -5.83 -0.41
C ILE A 92 4.11 -6.19 -0.42
N LEU A 93 3.32 -5.58 -1.32
CA LEU A 93 1.90 -5.90 -1.47
C LEU A 93 1.67 -7.38 -1.77
N ARG A 94 2.48 -7.95 -2.69
CA ARG A 94 2.44 -9.38 -3.02
C ARG A 94 2.70 -10.25 -1.80
N ARG A 95 3.74 -9.93 -1.01
CA ARG A 95 4.05 -10.67 0.24
C ARG A 95 2.90 -10.62 1.23
N LEU A 96 2.33 -9.43 1.48
CA LEU A 96 1.19 -9.27 2.40
C LEU A 96 -0.02 -10.11 1.98
N ILE A 97 -0.30 -10.16 0.69
CA ILE A 97 -1.37 -10.98 0.12
C ILE A 97 -1.09 -12.48 0.29
N ASP A 98 0.15 -12.91 -0.02
CA ASP A 98 0.54 -14.31 0.05
C ASP A 98 0.50 -14.84 1.49
N GLU A 99 0.87 -14.01 2.46
CA GLU A 99 0.80 -14.31 3.91
C GLU A 99 -0.63 -14.46 4.43
N ALA A 100 -1.63 -13.86 3.77
CA ALA A 100 -3.04 -14.00 4.11
C ALA A 100 -3.67 -15.34 3.73
N GLY A 101 -2.97 -16.12 2.90
CA GLY A 101 -3.41 -17.44 2.44
C GLY A 101 -4.21 -17.44 1.13
N SER A 102 -4.66 -18.64 0.76
CA SER A 102 -5.05 -19.01 -0.62
C SER A 102 -6.17 -18.17 -1.24
N SER A 103 -7.08 -17.60 -0.44
CA SER A 103 -8.18 -16.79 -0.97
C SER A 103 -7.73 -15.41 -1.46
N ALA A 104 -6.60 -14.89 -0.98
CA ALA A 104 -6.09 -13.58 -1.37
C ALA A 104 -5.12 -13.67 -2.56
N GLN A 105 -4.51 -14.85 -2.80
CA GLN A 105 -3.51 -15.08 -3.85
C GLN A 105 -4.00 -14.81 -5.29
N LEU A 106 -5.30 -14.86 -5.53
CA LEU A 106 -5.88 -14.56 -6.85
C LEU A 106 -5.85 -13.07 -7.20
N HIS A 107 -5.57 -12.19 -6.24
CA HIS A 107 -5.49 -10.76 -6.46
C HIS A 107 -4.11 -10.36 -7.03
N ASP A 108 -4.11 -9.46 -8.02
CA ASP A 108 -2.88 -8.87 -8.57
C ASP A 108 -2.70 -7.41 -8.12
N PRO A 109 -1.70 -7.10 -7.27
CA PRO A 109 -1.44 -5.75 -6.81
C PRO A 109 -0.65 -4.88 -7.79
N SER A 110 -0.29 -5.41 -8.96
CA SER A 110 0.60 -4.74 -9.94
C SER A 110 0.19 -3.31 -10.29
N SER A 111 -1.13 -3.04 -10.33
CA SER A 111 -1.67 -1.73 -10.70
C SER A 111 -2.10 -0.87 -9.50
N TRP A 112 -2.16 -1.42 -8.29
CA TRP A 112 -2.72 -0.71 -7.13
C TRP A 112 -1.96 0.57 -6.77
N PRO A 113 -0.61 0.58 -6.74
CA PRO A 113 0.11 1.82 -6.44
C PRO A 113 -0.14 2.93 -7.48
N GLN A 114 -0.29 2.55 -8.76
CA GLN A 114 -0.58 3.52 -9.82
C GLN A 114 -1.98 4.11 -9.65
N GLN A 115 -2.98 3.26 -9.46
CA GLN A 115 -4.36 3.66 -9.22
C GLN A 115 -4.47 4.59 -7.99
N ALA A 116 -3.84 4.20 -6.88
CA ALA A 116 -3.82 4.98 -5.64
C ALA A 116 -3.18 6.36 -5.83
N GLY A 117 -2.09 6.44 -6.62
CA GLY A 117 -1.45 7.72 -6.94
C GLY A 117 -2.37 8.67 -7.72
N LEU A 118 -3.18 8.15 -8.65
CA LEU A 118 -4.16 8.95 -9.39
C LEU A 118 -5.26 9.49 -8.46
N LEU A 119 -5.80 8.62 -7.58
CA LEU A 119 -6.81 9.01 -6.59
C LEU A 119 -6.28 10.06 -5.62
N ALA A 120 -5.07 9.86 -5.07
CA ALA A 120 -4.43 10.79 -4.16
C ALA A 120 -4.24 12.20 -4.77
N ARG A 121 -3.98 12.27 -6.08
CA ARG A 121 -3.81 13.53 -6.81
C ARG A 121 -5.11 14.11 -7.38
N GLY A 122 -6.25 13.46 -7.16
CA GLY A 122 -7.55 13.90 -7.71
C GLY A 122 -7.64 13.78 -9.23
N GLN A 123 -6.84 12.90 -9.84
CA GLN A 123 -6.81 12.64 -11.27
C GLN A 123 -7.90 11.64 -11.65
N TRP A 124 -9.16 12.03 -11.40
CA TRP A 124 -10.32 11.14 -11.47
C TRP A 124 -10.58 10.58 -12.87
N HIS A 125 -10.41 11.39 -13.91
CA HIS A 125 -10.62 10.94 -15.29
C HIS A 125 -9.54 9.95 -15.75
N GLU A 126 -8.28 10.22 -15.39
CA GLU A 126 -7.16 9.32 -15.67
C GLU A 126 -7.30 8.01 -14.90
N PHE A 127 -7.80 8.06 -13.66
CA PHE A 127 -8.14 6.88 -12.87
C PHE A 127 -9.21 6.04 -13.58
N THR A 128 -10.33 6.63 -13.97
CA THR A 128 -11.41 5.91 -14.68
C THR A 128 -10.90 5.30 -15.99
N ALA A 129 -10.15 6.07 -16.79
CA ALA A 129 -9.56 5.57 -18.03
C ALA A 129 -8.57 4.42 -17.81
N LEU A 130 -7.81 4.43 -16.71
CA LEU A 130 -6.93 3.32 -16.33
C LEU A 130 -7.75 2.08 -15.96
N VAL A 131 -8.77 2.22 -15.11
CA VAL A 131 -9.64 1.12 -14.69
C VAL A 131 -10.36 0.49 -15.89
N ASP A 132 -10.86 1.30 -16.83
CA ASP A 132 -11.49 0.81 -18.05
C ASP A 132 -10.53 -0.03 -18.91
N ARG A 133 -9.27 0.40 -19.04
CA ARG A 133 -8.24 -0.38 -19.74
C ARG A 133 -7.93 -1.69 -19.03
N LEU A 134 -7.84 -1.69 -17.71
CA LEU A 134 -7.56 -2.89 -16.92
C LEU A 134 -8.71 -3.91 -17.06
N ARG A 135 -9.97 -3.45 -16.94
CA ARG A 135 -11.15 -4.31 -17.12
C ARG A 135 -11.31 -4.81 -18.56
N GLY A 136 -10.97 -3.96 -19.54
CA GLY A 136 -11.00 -4.30 -20.96
C GLY A 136 -9.90 -5.30 -21.38
N GLY A 137 -8.70 -5.19 -20.80
CA GLY A 137 -7.59 -6.10 -21.05
C GLY A 137 -7.76 -7.49 -20.44
N THR A 138 -8.44 -7.60 -19.28
CA THR A 138 -8.65 -8.87 -18.57
C THR A 138 -9.67 -9.80 -19.24
N ARG A 139 -10.54 -9.31 -20.14
CA ARG A 139 -11.49 -10.16 -20.90
C ARG A 139 -10.89 -10.83 -22.14
N GLY A 140 -9.62 -10.57 -22.45
CA GLY A 140 -8.96 -11.02 -23.69
C GLY A 140 -7.89 -12.11 -23.53
N GLN A 141 -7.73 -12.72 -22.36
CA GLN A 141 -6.73 -13.76 -22.06
C GLN A 141 -7.40 -15.00 -21.46
#